data_AF-A0A7C4CRH7-F1
#
_entry.id   AF-A0A7C4CRH7-F1
#
_cell.length_a   1.000
_cell.length_b   1.000
_cell.length_c   1.000
_cell.angle_alpha   90.00
_cell.angle_beta   90.00
_cell.angle_gamma   90.00
#
_symmetry.space_group_name_H-M   'P 1'
#
loop_
_entity.id
_entity.type
_entity.pdbx_description
1 polymer ?
#
loop_
_entity_poly.entity_id
_entity_poly.type
_entity_poly.pdbx_seq_one_letter_code
_entity_poly.pdbx_strand_id
1 'polypeptide(L)'
;MDRASLYLAMALALLGVREGVEFSRELGADLEGCDRRILKASILRVDYDPVTRSLLPRAIAEFYENTGFEAVEEPDSLVTMLTFIAQLARQDSIESLKIQHRFLRVHLIPTLAHAVEKCQGLKPFLDIVIEDADYLKQMLTTDSR
;
A
#
# COMPACT_ATOMS: atom_id res chain seq x y z
N MET A 1 10.53 13.73 5.96
CA MET A 1 10.72 12.51 5.16
C MET A 1 9.85 12.66 3.92
N ASP A 2 10.35 12.31 2.73
CA ASP A 2 9.54 12.31 1.51
C ASP A 2 8.58 11.10 1.47
N ARG A 3 7.54 11.18 0.64
CA ARG A 3 6.49 10.16 0.53
C ARG A 3 7.07 8.79 0.14
N ALA A 4 8.00 8.75 -0.81
CA ALA A 4 8.59 7.49 -1.27
C ALA A 4 9.35 6.77 -0.15
N SER A 5 10.16 7.49 0.61
CA SER A 5 10.87 6.96 1.78
C SER A 5 9.92 6.42 2.86
N LEU A 6 8.80 7.10 3.09
CA LEU A 6 7.78 6.68 4.06
C LEU A 6 7.17 5.32 3.69
N TYR A 7 6.71 5.16 2.44
CA TYR A 7 6.16 3.90 1.95
C TYR A 7 7.17 2.76 1.97
N LEU A 8 8.43 3.05 1.62
CA LEU A 8 9.49 2.06 1.66
C LEU A 8 9.77 1.60 3.10
N ALA A 9 9.79 2.52 4.07
CA ALA A 9 9.98 2.18 5.47
C ALA A 9 8.85 1.29 6.02
N MET A 10 7.59 1.54 5.62
CA MET A 10 6.47 0.66 5.93
C MET A 10 6.66 -0.75 5.34
N ALA A 11 7.09 -0.86 4.08
CA ALA A 11 7.36 -2.14 3.44
C ALA A 11 8.49 -2.92 4.16
N LEU A 12 9.56 -2.23 4.53
CA LEU A 12 10.68 -2.79 5.31
C LEU A 12 10.23 -3.28 6.70
N ALA A 13 9.31 -2.56 7.35
CA ALA A 13 8.73 -2.97 8.62
C ALA A 13 7.96 -4.29 8.50
N LEU A 14 7.15 -4.44 7.44
CA LEU A 14 6.44 -5.68 7.14
C LEU A 14 7.39 -6.84 6.81
N LEU A 15 8.55 -6.56 6.21
CA LEU A 15 9.61 -7.54 6.01
C LEU A 15 10.37 -7.89 7.30
N GLY A 16 10.21 -7.10 8.37
CA GLY A 16 10.90 -7.27 9.64
C GLY A 16 12.36 -6.82 9.60
N VAL A 17 12.72 -5.98 8.63
CA VAL A 17 14.01 -5.30 8.62
C VAL A 17 14.04 -4.36 9.81
N ARG A 18 15.10 -4.46 10.63
CA ARG A 18 15.19 -3.79 11.93
C ARG A 18 14.88 -2.30 11.86
N GLU A 19 15.48 -1.60 10.90
CA GLU A 19 15.32 -0.16 10.70
C GLU A 19 13.86 0.19 10.37
N GLY A 20 13.20 -0.64 9.56
CA GLY A 20 11.77 -0.48 9.26
C GLY A 20 10.89 -0.74 10.49
N VAL A 21 11.22 -1.76 11.29
CA VAL A 21 10.48 -2.07 12.53
C VAL A 21 10.62 -0.95 13.56
N GLU A 22 11.83 -0.44 13.77
CA GLU A 22 12.08 0.70 14.67
C GLU A 22 11.27 1.92 14.22
N PHE A 23 11.33 2.26 12.94
CA PHE A 23 10.54 3.36 12.38
C PHE A 23 9.02 3.13 12.50
N SER A 24 8.54 1.91 12.29
CA SER A 24 7.11 1.60 12.46
C SER A 24 6.64 1.87 13.89
N ARG A 25 7.47 1.59 14.90
CA ARG A 25 7.16 1.90 16.31
C ARG A 25 7.13 3.40 16.58
N GLU A 26 8.00 4.18 15.93
CA GLU A 26 7.96 5.65 15.99
C GLU A 26 6.66 6.21 15.39
N LEU A 27 6.13 5.56 14.35
CA LEU A 27 4.80 5.84 13.79
C LEU A 27 3.64 5.32 14.66
N GLY A 28 3.93 4.66 15.79
CA GLY A 28 2.94 4.04 16.66
C GLY A 28 2.39 2.70 16.16
N ALA A 29 2.98 2.11 15.12
CA ALA A 29 2.59 0.80 14.57
C ALA A 29 3.34 -0.33 15.29
N ASP A 30 2.59 -1.16 16.02
CA ASP A 30 3.12 -2.36 16.68
C ASP A 30 2.78 -3.62 15.87
N LEU A 31 3.74 -4.10 15.10
CA LEU A 31 3.57 -5.25 14.19
C LEU A 31 3.88 -6.60 14.85
N GLU A 32 4.10 -6.63 16.17
CA GLU A 32 4.39 -7.87 16.90
C GLU A 32 3.21 -8.86 16.80
N GLY A 33 3.52 -10.12 16.52
CA GLY A 33 2.51 -11.18 16.39
C GLY A 33 1.67 -11.15 15.10
N CYS A 34 1.87 -10.17 14.22
CA CYS A 34 1.15 -10.11 12.95
C CYS A 34 1.66 -11.15 11.94
N ASP A 35 0.78 -12.06 11.49
CA ASP A 35 1.15 -13.05 10.48
C ASP A 35 1.23 -12.38 9.10
N ARG A 36 2.46 -12.12 8.66
CA ARG A 36 2.74 -11.45 7.37
C ARG A 36 2.29 -12.27 6.17
N ARG A 37 2.21 -13.60 6.29
CA ARG A 37 1.86 -14.50 5.18
C ARG A 37 0.42 -14.31 4.72
N ILE A 38 -0.45 -13.79 5.60
CA ILE A 38 -1.84 -13.52 5.29
C ILE A 38 -2.09 -12.09 4.83
N LEU A 39 -1.07 -11.22 4.78
CA LEU A 39 -1.18 -9.81 4.40
C LEU A 39 -1.24 -9.62 2.88
N LYS A 40 -2.23 -10.27 2.25
CA LYS A 40 -2.45 -10.30 0.80
C LYS A 40 -3.89 -9.95 0.48
N ALA A 41 -4.13 -9.17 -0.57
CA ALA A 41 -5.48 -8.76 -0.93
C ALA A 41 -6.38 -9.96 -1.26
N SER A 42 -5.85 -10.98 -1.93
CA SER A 42 -6.56 -12.23 -2.26
C SER A 42 -6.94 -13.07 -1.03
N ILE A 43 -6.38 -12.77 0.15
CA ILE A 43 -6.76 -13.39 1.42
C ILE A 43 -7.70 -12.47 2.19
N LEU A 44 -7.33 -11.19 2.32
CA LEU A 44 -7.94 -10.22 3.22
C LEU A 44 -9.24 -9.59 2.70
N ARG A 45 -9.40 -9.43 1.38
CA ARG A 45 -10.57 -8.77 0.76
C ARG A 45 -11.81 -9.68 0.73
N VAL A 46 -12.26 -10.07 1.92
CA VAL A 46 -13.44 -10.94 2.14
C VAL A 46 -14.76 -10.26 1.78
N ASP A 47 -14.72 -8.96 1.48
CA ASP A 47 -15.82 -8.20 0.89
C ASP A 47 -16.13 -8.63 -0.56
N TYR A 48 -15.17 -9.26 -1.25
CA TYR A 48 -15.39 -9.91 -2.54
C TYR A 48 -15.70 -11.41 -2.39
N ASP A 49 -16.44 -11.95 -3.37
CA ASP A 49 -16.60 -13.39 -3.50
C ASP A 49 -15.25 -14.08 -3.82
N PRO A 50 -15.11 -15.40 -3.54
CA PRO A 50 -13.85 -16.10 -3.72
C PRO A 50 -13.26 -16.03 -5.14
N VAL A 51 -14.10 -16.01 -6.18
CA VAL A 51 -13.64 -15.96 -7.57
C VAL A 51 -13.06 -14.58 -7.85
N THR A 52 -13.80 -13.51 -7.57
CA THR A 52 -13.32 -12.13 -7.74
C THR A 52 -12.03 -11.89 -6.96
N ARG A 53 -11.98 -12.37 -5.71
CA ARG A 53 -10.80 -12.23 -4.85
C ARG A 53 -9.56 -12.95 -5.41
N SER A 54 -9.74 -14.10 -6.06
CA SER A 54 -8.64 -14.84 -6.71
C SER A 54 -8.02 -14.10 -7.91
N LEU A 55 -8.75 -13.13 -8.48
CA LEU A 55 -8.29 -12.33 -9.61
C LEU A 55 -7.54 -11.05 -9.19
N LEU A 56 -7.57 -10.69 -7.90
CA LEU A 56 -6.91 -9.48 -7.39
C LEU A 56 -5.40 -9.43 -7.68
N PRO A 57 -4.60 -10.51 -7.52
CA PRO A 57 -3.18 -10.47 -7.84
C PRO A 57 -2.93 -10.07 -9.29
N ARG A 58 -3.73 -10.59 -10.22
CA ARG A 58 -3.63 -10.25 -11.64
C ARG A 58 -4.03 -8.80 -11.90
N ALA A 59 -5.17 -8.36 -11.37
CA ALA A 59 -5.64 -6.98 -11.56
C ALA A 59 -4.65 -5.95 -10.98
N ILE A 60 -3.98 -6.29 -9.87
CA ILE A 60 -2.93 -5.47 -9.26
C ILE A 60 -1.65 -5.50 -10.12
N ALA A 61 -1.24 -6.66 -10.64
CA ALA A 61 -0.07 -6.77 -11.51
C ALA A 61 -0.19 -5.92 -12.79
N GLU A 62 -1.39 -5.75 -13.34
CA GLU A 62 -1.61 -4.86 -14.48
C GLU A 62 -1.21 -3.40 -14.18
N PHE A 63 -1.34 -2.91 -12.93
CA PHE A 63 -0.81 -1.59 -12.57
C PHE A 63 0.72 -1.54 -12.61
N TYR A 64 1.37 -2.63 -12.23
CA TYR A 64 2.82 -2.73 -12.17
C TYR A 64 3.42 -2.74 -13.58
N GLU A 65 2.86 -3.56 -14.48
CA GLU A 65 3.26 -3.64 -15.88
C GLU A 65 3.14 -2.27 -16.58
N ASN A 66 2.03 -1.57 -16.36
CA ASN A 66 1.77 -0.27 -16.98
C ASN A 66 2.73 0.86 -16.53
N THR A 67 3.49 0.63 -15.47
CA THR A 67 4.39 1.63 -14.86
C THR A 67 5.86 1.18 -14.86
N GLY A 68 6.15 -0.01 -15.40
CA GLY A 68 7.48 -0.61 -15.39
C GLY A 68 7.95 -1.01 -14.00
N PHE A 69 7.04 -1.30 -13.06
CA PHE A 69 7.38 -1.84 -11.75
C PHE A 69 7.54 -3.36 -11.82
N GLU A 70 8.66 -3.87 -11.31
CA GLU A 70 8.92 -5.31 -11.22
C GLU A 70 8.68 -5.80 -9.78
N ALA A 71 7.61 -6.59 -9.60
CA ALA A 71 7.29 -7.17 -8.31
C ALA A 71 8.24 -8.33 -7.97
N VAL A 72 8.84 -8.29 -6.78
CA VAL A 72 9.70 -9.38 -6.27
C VAL A 72 8.89 -10.44 -5.52
N GLU A 73 7.82 -10.04 -4.85
CA GLU A 73 6.89 -10.93 -4.15
C GLU A 73 5.55 -11.02 -4.89
N GLU A 74 4.58 -11.72 -4.30
CA GLU A 74 3.23 -11.83 -4.85
C GLU A 74 2.62 -10.42 -5.07
N PRO A 75 1.96 -10.18 -6.21
CA PRO A 75 1.56 -8.83 -6.59
C PRO A 75 0.66 -8.13 -5.58
N ASP A 76 -0.21 -8.88 -4.91
CA ASP A 76 -1.20 -8.38 -3.99
C ASP A 76 -0.78 -8.42 -2.51
N SER A 77 0.48 -8.75 -2.22
CA SER A 77 1.00 -8.62 -0.85
C SER A 77 1.11 -7.14 -0.47
N LEU A 78 0.86 -6.81 0.80
CA LEU A 78 1.02 -5.43 1.29
C LEU A 78 2.46 -4.91 1.09
N VAL A 79 3.47 -5.78 1.20
CA VAL A 79 4.88 -5.42 0.94
C VAL A 79 5.05 -4.94 -0.50
N THR A 80 4.58 -5.71 -1.48
CA THR A 80 4.68 -5.36 -2.90
C THR A 80 3.92 -4.08 -3.20
N MET A 81 2.68 -3.95 -2.69
CA MET A 81 1.83 -2.79 -2.93
C MET A 81 2.41 -1.50 -2.34
N LEU A 82 3.02 -1.57 -1.14
CA LEU A 82 3.72 -0.43 -0.53
C LEU A 82 4.98 -0.06 -1.31
N THR A 83 5.76 -1.07 -1.73
CA THR A 83 6.98 -0.86 -2.53
C THR A 83 6.66 -0.23 -3.89
N PHE A 84 5.57 -0.67 -4.52
CA PHE A 84 5.06 -0.07 -5.76
C PHE A 84 4.77 1.42 -5.60
N ILE A 85 4.01 1.79 -4.56
CA ILE A 85 3.71 3.19 -4.30
C ILE A 85 4.97 3.97 -3.93
N ALA A 86 5.92 3.38 -3.19
CA ALA A 86 7.21 4.00 -2.92
C ALA A 86 7.96 4.37 -4.22
N GLN A 87 7.92 3.51 -5.24
CA GLN A 87 8.51 3.82 -6.55
C GLN A 87 7.74 4.93 -7.25
N LEU A 88 6.41 4.84 -7.32
CA LEU A 88 5.58 5.85 -8.00
C LEU A 88 5.65 7.22 -7.35
N ALA A 89 5.75 7.29 -6.02
CA ALA A 89 5.83 8.54 -5.27
C ALA A 89 7.11 9.35 -5.55
N ARG A 90 8.08 8.80 -6.31
CA ARG A 90 9.24 9.53 -6.83
C ARG A 90 8.95 10.27 -8.14
N GLN A 91 7.79 10.02 -8.74
CA GLN A 91 7.37 10.59 -10.02
C GLN A 91 6.24 11.57 -9.78
N ASP A 92 6.50 12.85 -10.03
CA ASP A 92 5.56 13.95 -9.75
C ASP A 92 4.70 14.35 -10.97
N SER A 93 4.66 13.52 -12.02
CA SER A 93 3.79 13.80 -13.18
C SER A 93 2.32 13.64 -12.80
N ILE A 94 1.44 14.44 -13.41
CA ILE A 94 -0.02 14.36 -13.19
C ILE A 94 -0.54 12.93 -13.43
N GLU A 95 -0.06 12.24 -14.45
CA GLU A 95 -0.44 10.86 -14.72
C GLU A 95 0.02 9.90 -13.61
N SER A 96 1.24 10.08 -13.08
CA SER A 96 1.69 9.32 -11.91
C SER A 96 0.80 9.59 -10.69
N LEU A 97 0.47 10.85 -10.40
CA LEU A 97 -0.39 11.21 -9.27
C LEU A 97 -1.80 10.58 -9.40
N LYS A 98 -2.36 10.53 -10.61
CA LYS A 98 -3.63 9.82 -10.88
C LYS A 98 -3.53 8.33 -10.59
N ILE A 99 -2.45 7.68 -11.04
CA ILE A 99 -2.22 6.24 -10.81
C ILE A 99 -2.05 5.97 -9.32
N GLN A 100 -1.22 6.76 -8.62
CA GLN A 100 -1.03 6.66 -7.17
C GLN A 100 -2.37 6.76 -6.45
N HIS A 101 -3.14 7.84 -6.69
CA HIS A 101 -4.42 8.04 -6.02
C HIS A 101 -5.41 6.90 -6.29
N ARG A 102 -5.51 6.44 -7.55
CA ARG A 102 -6.38 5.31 -7.91
C ARG A 102 -5.95 4.03 -7.21
N PHE A 103 -4.66 3.71 -7.22
CA PHE A 103 -4.15 2.49 -6.61
C PHE A 103 -4.35 2.48 -5.10
N LEU A 104 -4.06 3.62 -4.43
CA LEU A 104 -4.30 3.77 -3.01
C LEU A 104 -5.77 3.51 -2.65
N ARG A 105 -6.72 4.13 -3.36
CA ARG A 105 -8.15 4.04 -3.05
C ARG A 105 -8.77 2.68 -3.40
N VAL A 106 -8.36 2.08 -4.51
CA VAL A 106 -9.00 0.86 -5.03
C VAL A 106 -8.38 -0.41 -4.43
N HIS A 107 -7.07 -0.40 -4.18
CA HIS A 107 -6.34 -1.60 -3.79
C HIS A 107 -5.74 -1.47 -2.39
N LEU A 108 -4.85 -0.49 -2.14
CA LEU A 108 -4.05 -0.49 -0.91
C LEU A 108 -4.87 -0.18 0.35
N ILE A 109 -5.67 0.88 0.35
CA ILE A 109 -6.49 1.28 1.50
C ILE A 109 -7.49 0.18 1.88
N PRO A 110 -8.30 -0.38 0.95
CA PRO A 110 -9.22 -1.46 1.31
C PRO A 110 -8.50 -2.70 1.85
N THR A 111 -7.34 -3.04 1.29
CA THR A 111 -6.56 -4.19 1.76
C THR A 111 -5.99 -3.95 3.16
N LEU A 112 -5.45 -2.75 3.43
CA LEU A 112 -5.01 -2.34 4.76
C LEU A 112 -6.16 -2.31 5.77
N ALA A 113 -7.35 -1.85 5.39
CA ALA A 113 -8.51 -1.82 6.27
C ALA A 113 -8.87 -3.22 6.79
N HIS A 114 -8.92 -4.22 5.91
CA HIS A 114 -9.13 -5.61 6.33
C HIS A 114 -7.91 -6.22 7.02
N ALA A 115 -6.70 -5.80 6.68
CA ALA A 115 -5.50 -6.21 7.41
C ALA A 115 -5.54 -5.78 8.87
N VAL A 116 -6.03 -4.56 9.15
CA VAL A 116 -6.18 -4.02 10.51
C VAL A 116 -7.12 -4.87 11.37
N GLU A 117 -8.14 -5.49 10.78
CA GLU A 117 -9.02 -6.42 11.51
C GLU A 117 -8.28 -7.68 11.99
N LYS A 118 -7.19 -8.08 11.32
CA LYS A 118 -6.36 -9.23 11.68
C LYS A 118 -5.12 -8.85 12.48
N CYS A 119 -4.61 -7.64 12.26
CA CYS A 119 -3.41 -7.10 12.87
C CYS A 119 -3.66 -5.61 13.17
N GLN A 120 -4.17 -5.31 14.37
CA GLN A 120 -4.52 -3.94 14.77
C GLN A 120 -3.33 -2.99 14.71
N GLY A 121 -2.11 -3.51 14.86
CA GLY A 121 -0.86 -2.79 14.69
C GLY A 121 -0.68 -2.05 13.37
N LEU A 122 -1.42 -2.43 12.32
CA LEU A 122 -1.38 -1.76 11.02
C LEU A 122 -2.22 -0.48 10.97
N LYS A 123 -2.96 -0.15 12.03
CA LYS A 123 -3.87 1.00 12.04
C LYS A 123 -3.14 2.33 11.72
N PRO A 124 -1.95 2.62 12.26
CA PRO A 124 -1.24 3.84 11.88
C PRO A 124 -0.81 3.86 10.41
N PHE A 125 -0.47 2.72 9.82
CA PHE A 125 -0.18 2.64 8.38
C PHE A 125 -1.42 2.97 7.56
N LEU A 126 -2.58 2.41 7.92
CA LEU A 126 -3.84 2.73 7.26
C LEU A 126 -4.15 4.23 7.32
N ASP A 127 -4.00 4.87 8.49
CA ASP A 127 -4.31 6.28 8.68
C ASP A 127 -3.41 7.17 7.83
N ILE A 128 -2.10 6.92 7.84
CA ILE A 128 -1.13 7.64 6.99
C ILE A 128 -1.46 7.49 5.51
N VAL A 129 -1.82 6.28 5.07
CA VAL A 129 -2.14 6.04 3.64
C VAL A 129 -3.45 6.71 3.24
N ILE A 130 -4.44 6.81 4.13
CA ILE A 130 -5.67 7.57 3.90
C ILE A 130 -5.37 9.05 3.74
N GLU A 131 -4.57 9.63 4.66
CA GLU A 131 -4.17 11.04 4.61
C GLU A 131 -3.41 11.35 3.31
N ASP A 132 -2.50 10.48 2.88
CA ASP A 132 -1.76 10.67 1.63
C ASP A 132 -2.69 10.62 0.40
N ALA A 133 -3.68 9.72 0.40
CA ALA A 133 -4.67 9.66 -0.67
C ALA A 133 -5.56 10.93 -0.70
N ASP A 134 -5.88 11.53 0.44
CA ASP A 134 -6.58 12.81 0.49
C ASP A 134 -5.70 13.96 0.00
N TYR A 135 -4.41 13.97 0.36
CA TYR A 135 -3.43 14.94 -0.15
C TYR A 135 -3.28 14.87 -1.68
N LEU A 136 -3.10 13.66 -2.24
CA LEU A 136 -3.03 13.45 -3.69
C LEU A 136 -4.28 13.95 -4.42
N LYS A 137 -5.46 13.73 -3.83
CA LYS A 137 -6.73 14.22 -4.39
C LYS A 137 -6.73 15.74 -4.48
N GLN A 138 -6.25 16.43 -3.44
CA GLN A 138 -6.16 17.89 -3.43
C GLN A 138 -5.21 18.42 -4.50
N MET A 139 -4.04 17.80 -4.66
CA MET A 139 -3.09 18.15 -5.72
C MET A 139 -3.74 18.05 -7.11
N LEU A 140 -4.37 16.90 -7.40
CA LEU A 140 -5.04 16.65 -8.68
C LEU A 140 -6.17 17.64 -8.97
N THR A 141 -6.91 18.09 -7.94
CA THR A 141 -7.97 19.09 -8.11
C THR A 141 -7.46 20.53 -8.28
N THR A 142 -6.25 20.82 -7.80
CA THR A 142 -5.66 22.15 -7.87
C THR A 142 -5.00 22.39 -9.22
N ASP A 143 -4.33 21.38 -9.79
CA ASP A 143 -3.74 21.43 -11.15
C ASP A 143 -4.78 21.38 -12.27
N SER A 144 -6.05 21.07 -11.95
CA SER A 144 -7.16 21.05 -12.91
C SER A 144 -7.87 22.41 -13.07
N ARG A 145 -7.34 23.48 -12.46
CA ARG A 145 -7.85 24.86 -12.53
C ARG A 145 -6.85 25.77 -13.20
#